data_AF-A0A7J4RDX9-F1
#
_entry.id   AF-A0A7J4RDX9-F1
#
_cell.length_a   1.000
_cell.length_b   1.000
_cell.length_c   1.000
_cell.angle_alpha   90.00
_cell.angle_beta   90.00
_cell.angle_gamma   90.00
#
_symmetry.space_group_name_H-M   'P 1'
#
loop_
_entity.id
_entity.type
_entity.pdbx_description
1 polymer ?
#
loop_
_entity_poly.entity_id
_entity_poly.type
_entity_poly.pdbx_seq_one_letter_code
_entity_poly.pdbx_strand_id
1 'polypeptide(L)'
;MVEERKHSLSPSAWNRYETCPRMYWLSRQGLPKKTGMAASLGTAVHASIEDLLQIDLSGREPAESNWLLQEGDTVLRKRWEEEKQLFHETPRHPTWKEEKYSEAQKQQKGAINMLLDHVGIQGLAYERVTVALWKKIQSLVIAVEGELVTKDGQLMGRLDLLLANVDDEGNLTGWLVADLKTGKPPQGKLKPEVNRQLRMYRDILLSNNEKAPPVQAQGWYTATSSKWDAVGENVLEAAYEAWDATQPSDTPLDPTPGQSSCGGFCDWKAWCPHWWTWRHENKSLHRGDFADGVVLIHQYDEGRSTATVEECVPRNELGEIESTGEMRTVRFDGRGKESLEALLDAGHQGPLFLGSAMMNRDIWRVGPWCDVLPWAPIPDSGRP
;
A
#
# COMPACT_ATOMS: atom_id res chain seq x y z
N MET A 1 19.14 -3.29 27.63
CA MET A 1 18.55 -1.94 27.52
C MET A 1 17.98 -1.85 26.12
N VAL A 2 16.65 -1.81 25.98
CA VAL A 2 16.03 -1.61 24.67
C VAL A 2 16.16 -0.12 24.40
N GLU A 3 17.00 0.25 23.45
CA GLU A 3 17.14 1.64 23.02
C GLU A 3 15.75 2.12 22.56
N GLU A 4 15.23 3.18 23.18
CA GLU A 4 13.96 3.79 22.76
C GLU A 4 14.10 4.16 21.28
N ARG A 5 13.31 3.53 20.41
CA ARG A 5 13.32 3.84 18.98
C ARG A 5 12.90 5.30 18.82
N LYS A 6 13.86 6.14 18.43
CA LYS A 6 13.61 7.53 18.08
C LYS A 6 12.59 7.60 16.95
N HIS A 7 11.66 8.55 17.03
CA HIS A 7 10.65 8.78 16.00
C HIS A 7 11.31 9.10 14.66
N SER A 8 10.88 8.40 13.62
CA SER A 8 11.34 8.60 12.25
C SER A 8 10.17 8.68 11.27
N LEU A 9 10.33 9.51 10.23
CA LEU A 9 9.34 9.70 9.19
C LEU A 9 9.78 8.99 7.90
N SER A 10 8.91 8.11 7.41
CA SER A 10 9.06 7.47 6.10
C SER A 10 8.21 8.14 5.03
N PRO A 11 8.53 8.00 3.72
CA PRO A 11 7.71 8.59 2.66
C PRO A 11 6.24 8.16 2.70
N SER A 12 5.95 6.90 3.03
CA SER A 12 4.58 6.43 3.15
C SER A 12 3.84 7.08 4.33
N ALA A 13 4.54 7.30 5.44
CA ALA A 13 4.02 8.03 6.60
C ALA A 13 3.79 9.51 6.27
N TRP A 14 4.73 10.16 5.59
CA TRP A 14 4.58 11.55 5.13
C TRP A 14 3.39 11.69 4.18
N ASN A 15 3.24 10.78 3.21
CA ASN A 15 2.09 10.79 2.30
C ASN A 15 0.75 10.62 3.03
N ARG A 16 0.69 9.85 4.14
CA ARG A 16 -0.52 9.77 4.97
C ARG A 16 -0.80 11.09 5.68
N TYR A 17 0.22 11.73 6.25
CA TYR A 17 0.09 13.04 6.92
C TYR A 17 -0.45 14.09 5.94
N GLU A 18 0.13 14.15 4.75
CA GLU A 18 -0.26 15.07 3.67
C GLU A 18 -1.66 14.82 3.13
N THR A 19 -2.13 13.56 3.17
CA THR A 19 -3.51 13.23 2.82
C THR A 19 -4.47 13.72 3.91
N CYS A 20 -4.16 13.41 5.17
CA CYS A 20 -4.87 13.89 6.35
C CYS A 20 -4.02 13.64 7.61
N PRO A 21 -3.69 14.66 8.42
CA PRO A 21 -2.89 14.47 9.64
C PRO A 21 -3.54 13.49 10.62
N ARG A 22 -4.87 13.52 10.76
CA ARG A 22 -5.61 12.54 11.56
C ARG A 22 -5.44 11.10 11.05
N MET A 23 -5.41 10.89 9.74
CA MET A 23 -5.16 9.56 9.15
C MET A 23 -3.77 9.05 9.52
N TYR A 24 -2.75 9.92 9.47
CA TYR A 24 -1.43 9.58 9.98
C TYR A 24 -1.48 9.19 11.45
N TRP A 25 -2.11 10.02 12.30
CA TRP A 25 -2.20 9.76 13.74
C TRP A 25 -2.89 8.43 14.03
N LEU A 26 -4.05 8.16 13.40
CA LEU A 26 -4.80 6.89 13.53
C LEU A 26 -3.97 5.68 13.12
N SER A 27 -3.08 5.82 12.13
CA SER A 27 -2.18 4.75 11.69
C SER A 27 -1.14 4.33 12.73
N ARG A 28 -0.91 5.17 13.76
CA ARG A 28 0.03 4.93 14.85
C ARG A 28 -0.63 4.37 16.12
N GLN A 29 -1.95 4.26 16.16
CA GLN A 29 -2.69 3.87 17.37
C GLN A 29 -2.80 2.35 17.59
N GLY A 30 -2.03 1.54 16.86
CA GLY A 30 -2.15 0.07 16.94
C GLY A 30 -3.51 -0.48 16.48
N LEU A 31 -4.26 0.30 15.68
CA LEU A 31 -5.53 -0.15 15.11
C LEU A 31 -5.33 -1.29 14.11
N PRO A 32 -6.28 -2.23 13.97
CA PRO A 32 -6.18 -3.35 13.04
C PRO A 32 -5.92 -2.87 11.60
N LYS A 33 -4.74 -3.23 11.07
CA LYS A 33 -4.34 -2.89 9.70
C LYS A 33 -5.06 -3.78 8.70
N LYS A 34 -5.45 -3.17 7.57
CA LYS A 34 -5.96 -3.90 6.42
C LYS A 34 -4.82 -4.38 5.54
N THR A 35 -4.91 -5.62 5.07
CA THR A 35 -4.18 -6.05 3.88
C THR A 35 -5.14 -6.23 2.70
N GLY A 36 -4.63 -6.16 1.48
CA GLY A 36 -5.43 -6.25 0.27
C GLY A 36 -4.68 -6.89 -0.87
N MET A 37 -5.41 -7.58 -1.75
CA MET A 37 -4.82 -8.35 -2.85
C MET A 37 -3.84 -7.56 -3.72
N ALA A 38 -4.10 -6.28 -3.98
CA ALA A 38 -3.22 -5.45 -4.80
C ALA A 38 -1.87 -5.16 -4.10
N ALA A 39 -1.90 -4.94 -2.78
CA ALA A 39 -0.69 -4.71 -1.99
C ALA A 39 0.13 -6.00 -1.90
N SER A 40 -0.51 -7.13 -1.57
CA SER A 40 0.14 -8.44 -1.49
C SER A 40 0.73 -8.89 -2.82
N LEU A 41 0.02 -8.71 -3.94
CA LEU A 41 0.58 -8.96 -5.26
C LEU A 41 1.83 -8.11 -5.50
N GLY A 42 1.79 -6.83 -5.12
CA GLY A 42 2.94 -5.94 -5.17
C GLY A 42 4.13 -6.47 -4.40
N THR A 43 3.94 -6.80 -3.13
CA THR A 43 4.98 -7.37 -2.26
C THR A 43 5.59 -8.63 -2.86
N ALA A 44 4.78 -9.58 -3.33
CA ALA A 44 5.29 -10.82 -3.92
C ALA A 44 6.11 -10.56 -5.20
N VAL A 45 5.67 -9.62 -6.04
CA VAL A 45 6.42 -9.24 -7.26
C VAL A 45 7.75 -8.58 -6.91
N HIS A 46 7.77 -7.60 -5.99
CA HIS A 46 9.00 -6.91 -5.57
C HIS A 46 10.01 -7.92 -5.01
N ALA A 47 9.60 -8.70 -4.00
CA ALA A 47 10.42 -9.74 -3.39
C ALA A 47 10.97 -10.73 -4.41
N SER A 48 10.18 -11.10 -5.43
CA SER A 48 10.66 -12.01 -6.47
C SER A 48 11.74 -11.41 -7.37
N ILE A 49 11.69 -10.11 -7.63
CA ILE A 49 12.71 -9.41 -8.43
C ILE A 49 13.99 -9.24 -7.62
N GLU A 50 13.84 -8.93 -6.33
CA GLU A 50 14.94 -8.81 -5.39
C GLU A 50 15.72 -10.13 -5.28
N ASP A 51 15.00 -11.25 -5.09
CA ASP A 51 15.57 -12.59 -5.08
C ASP A 51 16.28 -12.94 -6.40
N LEU A 52 15.66 -12.63 -7.54
CA LEU A 52 16.28 -12.86 -8.85
C LEU A 52 17.57 -12.05 -9.05
N LEU A 53 17.64 -10.82 -8.52
CA LEU A 53 18.84 -10.01 -8.57
C LEU A 53 19.93 -10.52 -7.61
N GLN A 54 19.56 -11.27 -6.57
CA GLN A 54 20.49 -11.82 -5.59
C GLN A 54 20.82 -13.31 -5.80
N ILE A 55 20.28 -13.95 -6.84
CA ILE A 55 20.53 -15.37 -7.12
C ILE A 55 22.03 -15.64 -7.37
N ASP A 56 22.54 -16.73 -6.78
CA ASP A 56 23.91 -17.18 -7.01
C ASP A 56 24.01 -17.92 -8.37
N LEU A 57 24.84 -17.38 -9.26
CA LEU A 57 25.11 -17.93 -10.58
C LEU A 57 26.59 -18.33 -10.75
N SER A 58 27.38 -18.38 -9.67
CA SER A 58 28.82 -18.62 -9.73
C SER A 58 29.20 -19.92 -10.46
N GLY A 59 28.43 -21.00 -10.26
CA GLY A 59 28.65 -22.31 -10.89
C GLY A 59 27.98 -22.53 -12.25
N ARG A 60 27.35 -21.51 -12.84
CA ARG A 60 26.58 -21.64 -14.08
C ARG A 60 27.34 -21.15 -15.32
N GLU A 61 27.17 -21.88 -16.42
CA GLU A 61 27.84 -21.61 -17.69
C GLU A 61 27.40 -20.24 -18.24
N PRO A 62 28.33 -19.33 -18.58
CA PRO A 62 27.98 -17.98 -19.04
C PRO A 62 27.05 -17.94 -20.25
N ALA A 63 27.16 -18.92 -21.16
CA ALA A 63 26.35 -19.04 -22.38
C ALA A 63 24.99 -19.71 -22.15
N GLU A 64 24.73 -20.26 -20.95
CA GLU A 64 23.47 -20.91 -20.62
C GLU A 64 22.30 -19.93 -20.75
N SER A 65 21.27 -20.32 -21.50
CA SER A 65 20.04 -19.57 -21.72
C SER A 65 18.83 -20.43 -21.33
N ASN A 66 17.60 -19.95 -21.59
CA ASN A 66 16.36 -20.68 -21.32
C ASN A 66 16.15 -21.09 -19.85
N TRP A 67 16.67 -20.30 -18.92
CA TRP A 67 16.57 -20.58 -17.48
C TRP A 67 15.72 -19.56 -16.72
N LEU A 68 15.76 -18.29 -17.15
CA LEU A 68 15.23 -17.17 -16.37
C LEU A 68 13.72 -17.27 -16.12
N LEU A 69 12.94 -17.78 -17.08
CA LEU A 69 11.49 -17.92 -16.91
C LEU A 69 11.12 -18.96 -15.85
N GLN A 70 11.79 -20.12 -15.88
CA GLN A 70 11.53 -21.19 -14.91
C GLN A 70 11.98 -20.77 -13.51
N GLU A 71 13.16 -20.15 -13.42
CA GLU A 71 13.69 -19.66 -12.15
C GLU A 71 12.80 -18.53 -11.59
N GLY A 72 12.40 -17.58 -12.45
CA GLY A 72 11.51 -16.49 -12.09
C GLY A 72 10.16 -16.97 -11.57
N ASP A 73 9.55 -17.96 -12.22
CA ASP A 73 8.29 -18.55 -11.75
C ASP A 73 8.48 -19.29 -10.42
N THR A 74 9.60 -20.01 -10.23
CA THR A 74 9.90 -20.72 -8.98
C THR A 74 10.02 -19.75 -7.81
N VAL A 75 10.79 -18.68 -7.99
CA VAL A 75 10.98 -17.63 -6.99
C VAL A 75 9.67 -16.90 -6.72
N LEU A 76 8.93 -16.51 -7.76
CA LEU A 76 7.65 -15.82 -7.59
C LEU A 76 6.63 -16.70 -6.88
N ARG A 77 6.54 -17.99 -7.23
CA ARG A 77 5.64 -18.93 -6.56
C ARG A 77 5.94 -19.03 -5.08
N LYS A 78 7.22 -19.11 -4.70
CA LYS A 78 7.64 -19.12 -3.30
C LYS A 78 7.16 -17.86 -2.57
N ARG A 79 7.46 -16.67 -3.11
CA ARG A 79 7.05 -15.39 -2.51
C ARG A 79 5.53 -15.19 -2.46
N TRP A 80 4.82 -15.73 -3.45
CA TRP A 80 3.36 -15.71 -3.50
C TRP A 80 2.73 -16.52 -2.36
N GLU A 81 3.23 -17.73 -2.09
CA GLU A 81 2.71 -18.55 -0.98
C GLU A 81 3.11 -17.98 0.39
N GLU A 82 4.32 -17.41 0.54
CA GLU A 82 4.74 -16.70 1.75
C GLU A 82 3.81 -15.51 2.05
N GLU A 83 3.55 -14.67 1.04
CA GLU A 83 2.64 -13.53 1.19
C GLU A 83 1.19 -13.97 1.44
N LYS A 84 0.74 -15.06 0.82
CA LYS A 84 -0.59 -15.64 1.06
C LYS A 84 -0.78 -16.03 2.53
N GLN A 85 0.25 -16.63 3.13
CA GLN A 85 0.21 -16.97 4.56
C GLN A 85 0.07 -15.70 5.41
N LEU A 86 0.92 -14.69 5.19
CA LEU A 86 0.86 -13.41 5.91
C LEU A 86 -0.48 -12.68 5.71
N PHE A 87 -1.04 -12.78 4.51
CA PHE A 87 -2.35 -12.21 4.17
C PHE A 87 -3.47 -12.83 5.00
N HIS A 88 -3.45 -14.16 5.20
CA HIS A 88 -4.42 -14.86 6.04
C HIS A 88 -4.19 -14.67 7.55
N GLU A 89 -2.95 -14.44 7.98
CA GLU A 89 -2.61 -14.11 9.37
C GLU A 89 -3.02 -12.69 9.75
N THR A 90 -3.06 -11.76 8.77
CA THR A 90 -3.49 -10.38 9.00
C THR A 90 -4.98 -10.34 9.29
N PRO A 91 -5.48 -9.91 10.46
CA PRO A 91 -6.88 -10.08 10.83
C PRO A 91 -7.90 -9.47 9.85
N ARG A 92 -7.55 -8.33 9.25
CA ARG A 92 -8.44 -7.57 8.38
C ARG A 92 -7.99 -7.72 6.92
N HIS A 93 -8.62 -8.65 6.22
CA HIS A 93 -8.27 -8.97 4.85
C HIS A 93 -9.49 -9.44 4.04
N PRO A 94 -9.55 -9.13 2.73
CA PRO A 94 -10.54 -9.71 1.83
C PRO A 94 -10.18 -11.17 1.49
N THR A 95 -10.92 -11.82 0.60
CA THR A 95 -10.54 -13.16 0.11
C THR A 95 -9.28 -13.12 -0.76
N TRP A 96 -8.40 -14.10 -0.55
CA TRP A 96 -7.24 -14.35 -1.41
C TRP A 96 -7.68 -14.79 -2.80
N LYS A 97 -7.08 -14.23 -3.85
CA LYS A 97 -7.43 -14.51 -5.24
C LYS A 97 -6.28 -15.20 -5.96
N GLU A 98 -6.28 -16.53 -5.96
CA GLU A 98 -5.22 -17.32 -6.58
C GLU A 98 -5.10 -17.06 -8.08
N GLU A 99 -6.21 -16.74 -8.75
CA GLU A 99 -6.23 -16.39 -10.17
C GLU A 99 -5.37 -15.14 -10.51
N LYS A 100 -5.08 -14.30 -9.52
CA LYS A 100 -4.20 -13.12 -9.66
C LYS A 100 -2.71 -13.48 -9.76
N TYR A 101 -2.33 -14.74 -9.54
CA TYR A 101 -0.95 -15.18 -9.77
C TYR A 101 -0.49 -14.93 -11.21
N SER A 102 -1.38 -15.14 -12.19
CA SER A 102 -1.09 -14.86 -13.61
C SER A 102 -0.76 -13.38 -13.87
N GLU A 103 -1.38 -12.47 -13.12
CA GLU A 103 -1.08 -11.04 -13.16
C GLU A 103 0.29 -10.77 -12.52
N ALA A 104 0.60 -11.40 -11.39
CA ALA A 104 1.91 -11.31 -10.74
C ALA A 104 3.03 -11.75 -11.70
N GLN A 105 2.86 -12.88 -12.41
CA GLN A 105 3.82 -13.36 -13.42
C GLN A 105 4.03 -12.33 -14.54
N LYS A 106 2.94 -11.71 -15.03
CA LYS A 106 3.03 -10.66 -16.05
C LYS A 106 3.83 -9.46 -15.54
N GLN A 107 3.61 -9.06 -14.30
CA GLN A 107 4.30 -7.93 -13.69
C GLN A 107 5.77 -8.23 -13.40
N GLN A 108 6.12 -9.43 -12.92
CA GLN A 108 7.51 -9.85 -12.76
C GLN A 108 8.27 -9.80 -14.10
N LYS A 109 7.68 -10.36 -15.16
CA LYS A 109 8.19 -10.24 -16.54
C LYS A 109 8.39 -8.78 -16.93
N GLY A 110 7.41 -7.94 -16.62
CA GLY A 110 7.48 -6.50 -16.86
C GLY A 110 8.68 -5.82 -16.17
N ALA A 111 8.99 -6.19 -14.93
CA ALA A 111 10.16 -5.69 -14.20
C ALA A 111 11.48 -6.23 -14.78
N ILE A 112 11.55 -7.52 -15.15
CA ILE A 112 12.71 -8.12 -15.83
C ILE A 112 13.03 -7.37 -17.13
N ASN A 113 12.01 -7.04 -17.93
CA ASN A 113 12.18 -6.22 -19.14
C ASN A 113 12.79 -4.85 -18.84
N MET A 114 12.43 -4.22 -17.72
CA MET A 114 12.94 -2.90 -17.36
C MET A 114 14.42 -2.96 -16.90
N LEU A 115 14.82 -4.06 -16.27
CA LEU A 115 16.22 -4.36 -15.95
C LEU A 115 17.05 -4.64 -17.21
N LEU A 116 16.50 -5.37 -18.18
CA LEU A 116 17.15 -5.58 -19.49
C LEU A 116 17.31 -4.25 -20.25
N ASP A 117 16.25 -3.46 -20.27
CA ASP A 117 16.26 -2.12 -20.89
C ASP A 117 17.29 -1.19 -20.24
N HIS A 118 17.48 -1.29 -18.91
CA HIS A 118 18.50 -0.54 -18.17
C HIS A 118 19.93 -0.81 -18.67
N VAL A 119 20.19 -2.02 -19.18
CA VAL A 119 21.49 -2.39 -19.77
C VAL A 119 21.52 -2.28 -21.30
N GLY A 120 20.55 -1.58 -21.88
CA GLY A 120 20.45 -1.32 -23.32
C GLY A 120 19.87 -2.47 -24.14
N ILE A 121 19.25 -3.47 -23.50
CA ILE A 121 18.71 -4.66 -24.17
C ILE A 121 17.18 -4.55 -24.25
N GLN A 122 16.67 -4.28 -25.46
CA GLN A 122 15.24 -4.18 -25.73
C GLN A 122 14.74 -5.34 -26.58
N GLY A 123 13.54 -5.84 -26.27
CA GLY A 123 12.85 -6.86 -27.09
C GLY A 123 13.51 -8.24 -27.13
N LEU A 124 14.49 -8.51 -26.26
CA LEU A 124 15.10 -9.83 -26.15
C LEU A 124 14.08 -10.83 -25.57
N ALA A 125 13.87 -11.94 -26.26
CA ALA A 125 13.06 -13.04 -25.75
C ALA A 125 13.71 -13.63 -24.48
N TYR A 126 12.92 -13.94 -23.46
CA TYR A 126 13.42 -14.39 -22.15
C TYR A 126 14.23 -15.69 -22.25
N GLU A 127 13.89 -16.57 -23.19
CA GLU A 127 14.58 -17.83 -23.47
C GLU A 127 16.02 -17.60 -23.97
N ARG A 128 16.30 -16.40 -24.47
CA ARG A 128 17.61 -15.97 -24.97
C ARG A 128 18.43 -15.19 -23.94
N VAL A 129 17.88 -14.88 -22.76
CA VAL A 129 18.63 -14.21 -21.69
C VAL A 129 19.65 -15.20 -21.14
N THR A 130 20.93 -14.89 -21.32
CA THR A 130 22.03 -15.73 -20.86
C THR A 130 22.40 -15.44 -19.41
N VAL A 131 23.04 -16.41 -18.75
CA VAL A 131 23.64 -16.22 -17.41
C VAL A 131 24.63 -15.05 -17.42
N ALA A 132 25.45 -14.90 -18.46
CA ALA A 132 26.37 -13.76 -18.60
C ALA A 132 25.65 -12.40 -18.62
N LEU A 133 24.53 -12.31 -19.36
CA LEU A 133 23.75 -11.07 -19.42
C LEU A 133 23.12 -10.74 -18.06
N TRP A 134 22.59 -11.74 -17.35
CA TRP A 134 22.03 -11.50 -16.02
C TRP A 134 23.11 -11.09 -15.01
N LYS A 135 24.29 -11.72 -15.04
CA LYS A 135 25.45 -11.29 -14.23
C LYS A 135 25.86 -9.84 -14.52
N LYS A 136 25.75 -9.37 -15.78
CA LYS A 136 25.94 -7.95 -16.12
C LYS A 136 24.92 -7.07 -15.41
N ILE A 137 23.64 -7.45 -15.40
CA ILE A 137 22.60 -6.72 -14.64
C ILE A 137 22.96 -6.70 -13.15
N GLN A 138 23.26 -7.85 -12.54
CA GLN A 138 23.65 -7.95 -11.13
C GLN A 138 24.86 -7.06 -10.79
N SER A 139 25.84 -6.95 -11.69
CA SER A 139 27.03 -6.11 -11.48
C SER A 139 26.74 -4.61 -11.40
N LEU A 140 25.58 -4.17 -11.90
CA LEU A 140 25.13 -2.78 -11.84
C LEU A 140 24.21 -2.52 -10.64
N VAL A 141 23.83 -3.55 -9.88
CA VAL A 141 23.02 -3.39 -8.68
C VAL A 141 23.92 -2.95 -7.53
N ILE A 142 23.67 -1.75 -7.01
CA ILE A 142 24.38 -1.21 -5.84
C ILE A 142 23.69 -1.69 -4.55
N ALA A 143 22.35 -1.65 -4.53
CA ALA A 143 21.57 -2.14 -3.41
C ALA A 143 20.20 -2.67 -3.87
N VAL A 144 19.70 -3.65 -3.12
CA VAL A 144 18.36 -4.23 -3.24
C VAL A 144 17.72 -4.16 -1.85
N GLU A 145 16.50 -3.66 -1.76
CA GLU A 145 15.80 -3.40 -0.48
C GLU A 145 16.60 -2.53 0.51
N GLY A 146 17.40 -1.60 -0.01
CA GLY A 146 18.34 -0.80 0.78
C GLY A 146 17.63 0.17 1.74
N GLU A 147 17.98 0.10 3.02
CA GLU A 147 17.54 1.08 4.02
C GLU A 147 18.31 2.40 3.85
N LEU A 148 17.57 3.50 3.78
CA LEU A 148 18.09 4.86 3.76
C LEU A 148 17.67 5.56 5.05
N VAL A 149 18.62 6.16 5.76
CA VAL A 149 18.36 6.93 6.98
C VAL A 149 19.21 8.19 6.95
N THR A 150 18.66 9.35 7.31
CA THR A 150 19.45 10.57 7.46
C THR A 150 20.45 10.46 8.61
N LYS A 151 21.54 11.25 8.57
CA LYS A 151 22.59 11.23 9.60
C LYS A 151 22.07 11.40 11.04
N ASP A 152 20.96 12.11 11.22
CA ASP A 152 20.30 12.37 12.50
C ASP A 152 19.22 11.33 12.89
N GLY A 153 18.89 10.39 11.98
CA GLY A 153 17.90 9.34 12.20
C GLY A 153 16.44 9.76 12.04
N GLN A 154 16.16 11.01 11.70
CA GLN A 154 14.79 11.54 11.69
C GLN A 154 13.99 11.14 10.45
N LEU A 155 14.64 11.04 9.29
CA LEU A 155 14.00 10.63 8.05
C LEU A 155 14.55 9.27 7.63
N MET A 156 13.67 8.41 7.16
CA MET A 156 14.05 7.08 6.68
C MET A 156 13.29 6.67 5.43
N GLY A 157 13.82 5.69 4.70
CA GLY A 157 13.21 5.13 3.51
C GLY A 157 13.73 3.73 3.24
N ARG A 158 13.01 2.99 2.39
CA ARG A 158 13.48 1.72 1.87
C ARG A 158 13.39 1.79 0.35
N LEU A 159 14.54 1.72 -0.30
CA LEU A 159 14.67 1.65 -1.74
C LEU A 159 14.29 0.24 -2.19
N ASP A 160 13.53 0.11 -3.27
CA ASP A 160 13.42 -1.21 -3.92
C ASP A 160 14.77 -1.54 -4.56
N LEU A 161 15.26 -0.66 -5.45
CA LEU A 161 16.53 -0.85 -6.16
C LEU A 161 17.36 0.45 -6.21
N LEU A 162 18.67 0.30 -6.02
CA LEU A 162 19.67 1.30 -6.37
C LEU A 162 20.60 0.70 -7.43
N LEU A 163 20.63 1.31 -8.62
CA LEU A 163 21.37 0.83 -9.76
C LEU A 163 22.45 1.85 -10.18
N ALA A 164 23.57 1.35 -10.69
CA ALA A 164 24.56 2.14 -11.40
C ALA A 164 24.06 2.44 -12.83
N ASN A 165 24.20 3.69 -13.24
CA ASN A 165 24.14 4.08 -14.65
C ASN A 165 25.55 4.02 -15.21
N VAL A 166 25.70 3.37 -16.36
CA VAL A 166 26.98 3.31 -17.08
C VAL A 166 26.81 3.83 -18.50
N ASP A 167 27.85 4.43 -19.06
CA ASP A 167 27.92 4.74 -20.48
C ASP A 167 28.23 3.49 -21.33
N ASP A 168 28.35 3.69 -22.65
CA ASP A 168 28.68 2.62 -23.61
C ASP A 168 30.08 1.99 -23.35
N GLU A 169 30.97 2.70 -22.66
CA GLU A 169 32.31 2.25 -22.29
C GLU A 169 32.32 1.52 -20.94
N GLY A 170 31.20 1.52 -20.21
CA GLY A 170 31.05 0.90 -18.89
C GLY A 170 31.48 1.80 -17.74
N ASN A 171 31.75 3.09 -17.98
CA ASN A 171 32.10 4.03 -16.92
C ASN A 171 30.85 4.47 -16.16
N LEU A 172 30.96 4.62 -14.84
CA LEU A 172 29.87 5.09 -13.99
C LEU A 172 29.51 6.55 -14.34
N THR A 173 28.28 6.77 -14.80
CA THR A 173 27.76 8.11 -15.13
C THR A 173 26.79 8.66 -14.09
N GLY A 174 26.25 7.80 -13.22
CA GLY A 174 25.24 8.18 -12.25
C GLY A 174 24.72 7.02 -11.44
N TRP A 175 23.80 7.32 -10.53
CA TRP A 175 22.97 6.32 -9.85
C TRP A 175 21.51 6.49 -10.25
N LEU A 176 20.77 5.40 -10.18
CA LEU A 176 19.33 5.34 -10.39
C LEU A 176 18.66 4.70 -9.19
N VAL A 177 17.83 5.47 -8.51
CA VAL A 177 16.82 4.95 -7.60
C VAL A 177 15.63 4.47 -8.44
N ALA A 178 15.37 3.18 -8.43
CA ALA A 178 14.21 2.60 -9.09
C ALA A 178 13.24 2.03 -8.05
N ASP A 179 12.02 2.57 -8.02
CA ASP A 179 10.93 2.10 -7.16
C ASP A 179 9.91 1.38 -8.06
N LEU A 180 9.75 0.07 -7.82
CA LEU A 180 8.86 -0.78 -8.59
C LEU A 180 7.40 -0.43 -8.25
N LYS A 181 6.54 -0.35 -9.26
CA LYS A 181 5.12 -0.03 -9.11
C LYS A 181 4.29 -1.06 -9.84
N THR A 182 3.42 -1.74 -9.09
CA THR A 182 2.47 -2.74 -9.60
C THR A 182 1.08 -2.18 -9.91
N GLY A 183 0.86 -0.91 -9.55
CA GLY A 183 -0.38 -0.19 -9.80
C GLY A 183 -0.51 0.37 -11.21
N LYS A 184 -1.57 1.16 -11.43
CA LYS A 184 -1.80 1.83 -12.71
C LYS A 184 -0.68 2.84 -13.03
N PRO A 185 -0.17 2.87 -14.27
CA PRO A 185 0.79 3.88 -14.68
C PRO A 185 0.19 5.29 -14.63
N PRO A 186 1.01 6.33 -14.49
CA PRO A 186 0.57 7.71 -14.49
C PRO A 186 0.01 8.12 -15.86
N GLN A 187 -0.83 9.16 -15.86
CA GLN A 187 -1.27 9.84 -17.08
C GLN A 187 -0.58 11.20 -17.14
N GLY A 188 0.42 11.32 -18.01
CA GLY A 188 1.17 12.57 -18.25
C GLY A 188 2.24 12.89 -17.21
N LYS A 189 1.96 12.78 -15.91
CA LYS A 189 2.94 13.01 -14.83
C LYS A 189 2.73 12.08 -13.65
N LEU A 190 3.79 11.82 -12.88
CA LEU A 190 3.70 11.10 -11.61
C LEU A 190 2.70 11.79 -10.67
N LYS A 191 1.98 10.97 -9.90
CA LYS A 191 1.14 11.49 -8.82
C LYS A 191 2.01 12.20 -7.78
N PRO A 192 1.52 13.28 -7.14
CA PRO A 192 2.30 14.05 -6.16
C PRO A 192 2.95 13.18 -5.08
N GLU A 193 2.22 12.22 -4.54
CA GLU A 193 2.68 11.31 -3.48
C GLU A 193 3.82 10.38 -3.93
N VAL A 194 3.79 9.91 -5.19
CA VAL A 194 4.84 9.06 -5.77
C VAL A 194 6.08 9.89 -6.10
N ASN A 195 5.87 11.08 -6.69
CA ASN A 195 6.95 12.01 -7.01
C ASN A 195 7.70 12.45 -5.73
N ARG A 196 6.95 12.76 -4.67
CA ARG A 196 7.50 13.12 -3.35
C ARG A 196 8.31 11.96 -2.75
N GLN A 197 7.78 10.75 -2.79
CA GLN A 197 8.48 9.55 -2.29
C GLN A 197 9.83 9.35 -2.98
N LEU A 198 9.85 9.36 -4.32
CA LEU A 198 11.06 9.17 -5.11
C LEU A 198 12.09 10.28 -4.87
N ARG A 199 11.65 11.54 -4.79
CA ARG A 199 12.53 12.67 -4.45
C ARG A 199 13.11 12.54 -3.05
N MET A 200 12.31 12.12 -2.07
CA MET A 200 12.80 11.89 -0.71
C MET A 200 13.93 10.84 -0.69
N TYR A 201 13.78 9.73 -1.42
CA TYR A 201 14.85 8.74 -1.54
C TYR A 201 16.13 9.30 -2.16
N ARG A 202 16.01 9.98 -3.31
CA ARG A 202 17.13 10.66 -3.99
C ARG A 202 17.83 11.62 -3.04
N ASP A 203 17.07 12.44 -2.34
CA ASP A 203 17.60 13.53 -1.55
C ASP A 203 18.24 13.04 -0.25
N ILE A 204 17.69 12.01 0.41
CA ILE A 204 18.36 11.34 1.53
C ILE A 204 19.69 10.75 1.05
N LEU A 205 19.68 10.03 -0.08
CA LEU A 205 20.88 9.43 -0.65
C LEU A 205 21.96 10.47 -0.94
N LEU A 206 21.60 11.61 -1.55
CA LEU A 206 22.51 12.72 -1.81
C LEU A 206 23.02 13.36 -0.51
N SER A 207 22.16 13.58 0.47
CA SER A 207 22.55 14.18 1.77
C SER A 207 23.55 13.32 2.54
N ASN A 208 23.46 12.00 2.38
CA ASN A 208 24.36 11.04 3.01
C ASN A 208 25.69 10.91 2.26
N ASN A 209 25.76 11.32 0.99
CA ASN A 209 26.88 11.09 0.10
C ASN A 209 27.31 12.37 -0.62
N GLU A 210 28.15 13.18 0.02
CA GLU A 210 28.62 14.48 -0.50
C GLU A 210 29.34 14.40 -1.86
N LYS A 211 29.89 13.23 -2.21
CA LYS A 211 30.58 12.96 -3.48
C LYS A 211 29.79 12.00 -4.38
N ALA A 212 28.49 11.83 -4.15
CA ALA A 212 27.66 10.99 -5.00
C ALA A 212 27.72 11.47 -6.46
N PRO A 213 27.72 10.55 -7.43
CA PRO A 213 27.49 10.93 -8.82
C PRO A 213 26.04 11.43 -8.98
N PRO A 214 25.66 11.98 -10.15
CA PRO A 214 24.28 12.40 -10.39
C PRO A 214 23.28 11.27 -10.09
N VAL A 215 22.23 11.57 -9.31
CA VAL A 215 21.21 10.58 -8.92
C VAL A 215 19.89 10.90 -9.62
N GLN A 216 19.38 9.93 -10.38
CA GLN A 216 18.03 9.93 -10.92
C GLN A 216 17.12 9.08 -10.04
N ALA A 217 15.82 9.40 -10.01
CA ALA A 217 14.83 8.59 -9.30
C ALA A 217 13.62 8.36 -10.20
N GLN A 218 13.19 7.10 -10.33
CA GLN A 218 12.16 6.69 -11.26
C GLN A 218 11.14 5.75 -10.63
N GLY A 219 9.87 5.97 -10.97
CA GLY A 219 8.81 5.00 -10.76
C GLY A 219 8.76 4.01 -11.93
N TRP A 220 8.97 2.73 -11.64
CA TRP A 220 9.04 1.65 -12.61
C TRP A 220 7.73 0.86 -12.65
N TYR A 221 6.86 1.15 -13.61
CA TYR A 221 5.52 0.56 -13.70
C TYR A 221 5.52 -0.75 -14.48
N THR A 222 5.58 -1.85 -13.73
CA THR A 222 5.83 -3.21 -14.21
C THR A 222 4.72 -3.71 -15.14
N ALA A 223 3.47 -3.33 -14.93
CA ALA A 223 2.34 -3.76 -15.76
C ALA A 223 2.44 -3.31 -17.24
N THR A 224 3.20 -2.24 -17.50
CA THR A 224 3.40 -1.64 -18.83
C THR A 224 4.88 -1.55 -19.22
N SER A 225 5.78 -1.99 -18.36
CA SER A 225 7.23 -1.75 -18.47
C SER A 225 7.59 -0.28 -18.77
N SER A 226 6.90 0.68 -18.14
CA SER A 226 7.14 2.11 -18.35
C SER A 226 7.90 2.75 -17.18
N LYS A 227 8.86 3.63 -17.48
CA LYS A 227 9.69 4.34 -16.52
C LYS A 227 9.28 5.81 -16.47
N TRP A 228 9.20 6.38 -15.27
CA TRP A 228 8.74 7.75 -15.07
C TRP A 228 9.65 8.48 -14.10
N ASP A 229 10.30 9.54 -14.57
CA ASP A 229 11.21 10.33 -13.76
C ASP A 229 10.47 11.16 -12.69
N ALA A 230 11.04 11.16 -11.49
CA ALA A 230 10.66 12.09 -10.45
C ALA A 230 11.34 13.44 -10.68
N VAL A 231 10.53 14.49 -10.78
CA VAL A 231 10.98 15.84 -11.12
C VAL A 231 10.64 16.81 -10.01
N GLY A 232 11.57 17.72 -9.72
CA GLY A 232 11.44 18.79 -8.75
C GLY A 232 12.67 18.92 -7.86
N GLU A 233 12.65 20.00 -7.06
CA GLU A 233 13.72 20.41 -6.14
C GLU A 233 14.01 19.40 -5.03
N ASN A 234 14.88 19.75 -4.10
CA ASN A 234 15.10 18.95 -2.89
C ASN A 234 13.83 18.98 -2.00
N VAL A 235 13.48 17.88 -1.33
CA VAL A 235 12.30 17.79 -0.45
C VAL A 235 12.61 17.63 1.04
N LEU A 236 13.89 17.62 1.44
CA LEU A 236 14.27 17.30 2.82
C LEU A 236 13.75 18.33 3.82
N GLU A 237 13.78 19.62 3.51
CA GLU A 237 13.26 20.66 4.39
C GLU A 237 11.78 20.43 4.73
N ALA A 238 10.94 20.26 3.70
CA ALA A 238 9.52 19.92 3.89
C ALA A 238 9.32 18.56 4.59
N ALA A 239 10.22 17.60 4.40
CA ALA A 239 10.17 16.32 5.10
C ALA A 239 10.47 16.49 6.59
N TYR A 240 11.41 17.36 6.97
CA TYR A 240 11.71 17.70 8.36
C TYR A 240 10.57 18.48 9.02
N GLU A 241 9.94 19.41 8.31
CA GLU A 241 8.73 20.09 8.78
C GLU A 241 7.60 19.08 9.06
N ALA A 242 7.39 18.12 8.16
CA ALA A 242 6.43 17.06 8.38
C ALA A 242 6.84 16.14 9.55
N TRP A 243 8.13 15.87 9.75
CA TRP A 243 8.61 15.08 10.89
C TRP A 243 8.32 15.79 12.22
N ASP A 244 8.55 17.11 12.29
CA ASP A 244 8.24 17.94 13.45
C ASP A 244 6.73 18.00 13.72
N ALA A 245 5.90 18.12 12.68
CA ALA A 245 4.44 18.11 12.81
C ALA A 245 3.85 16.72 13.15
N THR A 246 4.65 15.66 13.08
CA THR A 246 4.19 14.27 13.26
C THR A 246 4.80 13.57 14.48
N GLN A 247 5.34 14.34 15.42
CA GLN A 247 5.86 13.80 16.68
C GLN A 247 4.80 12.95 17.39
N PRO A 248 5.21 11.85 18.07
CA PRO A 248 4.29 11.04 18.87
C PRO A 248 3.51 11.90 19.85
N SER A 249 2.19 11.73 19.85
CA SER A 249 1.26 12.47 20.70
C SER A 249 0.02 11.62 20.96
N ASP A 250 -0.51 11.71 22.18
CA ASP A 250 -1.80 11.10 22.56
C ASP A 250 -2.99 11.92 22.04
N THR A 251 -2.75 13.19 21.72
CA THR A 251 -3.75 14.07 21.10
C THR A 251 -3.77 13.83 19.58
N PRO A 252 -4.93 13.50 19.00
CA PRO A 252 -5.10 13.43 17.55
C PRO A 252 -4.66 14.69 16.83
N LEU A 253 -4.01 14.53 15.68
CA LEU A 253 -3.71 15.64 14.78
C LEU A 253 -4.98 16.13 14.09
N ASP A 254 -5.01 17.43 13.78
CA ASP A 254 -6.15 18.09 13.15
C ASP A 254 -6.51 17.43 11.80
N PRO A 255 -7.78 17.06 11.60
CA PRO A 255 -8.21 16.45 10.35
C PRO A 255 -8.28 17.47 9.22
N THR A 256 -8.12 17.00 7.98
CA THR A 256 -8.41 17.78 6.77
C THR A 256 -9.46 17.07 5.92
N PRO A 257 -10.74 17.04 6.35
CA PRO A 257 -11.80 16.35 5.60
C PRO A 257 -12.00 16.97 4.21
N GLY A 258 -12.13 16.12 3.20
CA GLY A 258 -12.24 16.55 1.82
C GLY A 258 -12.36 15.39 0.85
N GLN A 259 -12.52 15.72 -0.44
CA GLN A 259 -12.74 14.72 -1.49
C GLN A 259 -11.55 13.76 -1.64
N SER A 260 -10.32 14.25 -1.47
CA SER A 260 -9.09 13.45 -1.55
C SER A 260 -8.83 12.61 -0.30
N SER A 261 -9.37 13.01 0.87
CA SER A 261 -9.21 12.30 2.14
C SER A 261 -10.44 11.46 2.47
N CYS A 262 -11.49 12.05 3.02
CA CYS A 262 -12.74 11.39 3.40
C CYS A 262 -13.57 10.88 2.21
N GLY A 263 -13.44 11.51 1.03
CA GLY A 263 -14.01 11.02 -0.22
C GLY A 263 -13.17 9.92 -0.90
N GLY A 264 -11.94 9.70 -0.43
CA GLY A 264 -10.98 8.75 -0.97
C GLY A 264 -10.87 7.45 -0.16
N PHE A 265 -9.72 6.80 -0.33
CA PHE A 265 -9.37 5.58 0.41
C PHE A 265 -8.75 5.93 1.76
N CYS A 266 -9.37 5.46 2.84
CA CYS A 266 -8.88 5.60 4.21
C CYS A 266 -9.25 4.32 4.97
N ASP A 267 -8.27 3.63 5.54
CA ASP A 267 -8.48 2.37 6.26
C ASP A 267 -8.99 2.56 7.69
N TRP A 268 -9.11 3.80 8.16
CA TRP A 268 -9.39 4.14 9.56
C TRP A 268 -10.78 4.74 9.79
N LYS A 269 -11.67 4.61 8.79
CA LYS A 269 -13.02 5.20 8.79
C LYS A 269 -13.83 4.81 10.03
N ALA A 270 -13.79 3.54 10.43
CA ALA A 270 -14.51 3.00 11.60
C ALA A 270 -14.13 3.64 12.95
N TRP A 271 -13.00 4.36 13.01
CA TRP A 271 -12.49 5.05 14.20
C TRP A 271 -12.43 6.57 14.03
N CYS A 272 -12.98 7.12 12.94
CA CYS A 272 -12.84 8.53 12.60
C CYS A 272 -14.22 9.21 12.48
N PRO A 273 -14.64 10.02 13.48
CA PRO A 273 -15.93 10.70 13.41
C PRO A 273 -15.98 11.75 12.29
N HIS A 274 -14.86 12.44 12.03
CA HIS A 274 -14.74 13.45 10.97
C HIS A 274 -15.04 12.93 9.56
N TRP A 275 -14.67 11.67 9.28
CA TRP A 275 -15.05 11.04 8.01
C TRP A 275 -16.57 10.91 7.90
N TRP A 276 -17.22 10.48 8.98
CA TRP A 276 -18.65 10.22 8.99
C TRP A 276 -19.47 11.51 8.89
N THR A 277 -19.09 12.54 9.66
CA THR A 277 -19.66 13.89 9.58
C THR A 277 -19.52 14.48 8.17
N TRP A 278 -18.33 14.43 7.58
CA TRP A 278 -18.11 14.96 6.22
C TRP A 278 -18.96 14.27 5.16
N ARG A 279 -19.11 12.93 5.25
CA ARG A 279 -19.97 12.15 4.34
C ARG A 279 -21.46 12.45 4.55
N HIS A 280 -21.87 12.81 5.77
CA HIS A 280 -23.24 13.20 6.08
C HIS A 280 -23.56 14.57 5.45
N GLU A 281 -22.71 15.56 5.73
CA GLU A 281 -22.87 16.95 5.26
C GLU A 281 -22.90 17.05 3.74
N ASN A 282 -22.05 16.28 3.05
CA ASN A 282 -22.03 16.24 1.58
C ASN A 282 -23.06 15.28 0.98
N LYS A 283 -23.94 14.69 1.81
CA LYS A 283 -25.06 13.82 1.40
C LYS A 283 -24.62 12.59 0.60
N SER A 284 -23.51 11.99 0.99
CA SER A 284 -22.94 10.79 0.34
C SER A 284 -22.86 9.55 1.23
N LEU A 285 -23.35 9.61 2.48
CA LEU A 285 -23.56 8.41 3.29
C LEU A 285 -24.52 7.44 2.61
N HIS A 286 -24.21 6.15 2.70
CA HIS A 286 -25.05 5.04 2.21
C HIS A 286 -25.41 5.12 0.71
N ARG A 287 -24.65 5.90 -0.07
CA ARG A 287 -24.95 6.17 -1.49
C ARG A 287 -23.82 5.78 -2.43
N GLY A 288 -24.21 5.21 -3.56
CA GLY A 288 -23.31 4.77 -4.63
C GLY A 288 -23.39 3.26 -4.86
N ASP A 289 -22.69 2.78 -5.89
CA ASP A 289 -22.63 1.35 -6.20
C ASP A 289 -21.95 0.57 -5.07
N PHE A 290 -20.84 1.12 -4.57
CA PHE A 290 -20.13 0.66 -3.39
C PHE A 290 -20.01 1.81 -2.41
N ALA A 291 -20.53 1.62 -1.20
CA ALA A 291 -20.61 2.66 -0.20
C ALA A 291 -20.20 2.13 1.18
N ASP A 292 -19.76 3.08 1.99
CA ASP A 292 -19.45 2.87 3.39
C ASP A 292 -20.62 3.39 4.24
N GLY A 293 -20.93 2.70 5.34
CA GLY A 293 -22.05 3.05 6.20
C GLY A 293 -21.85 2.62 7.64
N VAL A 294 -22.55 3.29 8.55
CA VAL A 294 -22.73 2.85 9.95
C VAL A 294 -24.17 2.41 10.14
N VAL A 295 -24.36 1.23 10.74
CA VAL A 295 -25.69 0.61 10.91
C VAL A 295 -25.85 -0.01 12.29
N LEU A 296 -27.10 -0.18 12.72
CA LEU A 296 -27.49 -1.04 13.84
C LEU A 296 -28.09 -2.34 13.32
N ILE A 297 -27.69 -3.49 13.86
CA ILE A 297 -28.31 -4.78 13.54
C ILE A 297 -29.49 -4.99 14.50
N HIS A 298 -30.67 -5.23 13.94
CA HIS A 298 -31.88 -5.55 14.71
C HIS A 298 -32.15 -7.05 14.76
N GLN A 299 -31.94 -7.74 13.63
CA GLN A 299 -32.12 -9.17 13.53
C GLN A 299 -31.11 -9.75 12.54
N TYR A 300 -30.53 -10.90 12.89
CA TYR A 300 -29.69 -11.70 12.00
C TYR A 300 -30.24 -13.13 11.89
N ASP A 301 -30.46 -13.58 10.67
CA ASP A 301 -30.77 -14.97 10.34
C ASP A 301 -29.49 -15.62 9.80
N GLU A 302 -28.82 -16.39 10.66
CA GLU A 302 -27.57 -17.09 10.36
C GLU A 302 -27.75 -18.08 9.18
N GLY A 303 -28.85 -18.82 9.19
CA GLY A 303 -29.17 -19.84 8.19
C GLY A 303 -29.35 -19.26 6.78
N ARG A 304 -29.87 -18.03 6.69
CA ARG A 304 -29.99 -17.29 5.41
C ARG A 304 -28.83 -16.32 5.16
N SER A 305 -28.01 -16.07 6.17
CA SER A 305 -26.94 -15.07 6.16
C SER A 305 -27.46 -13.68 5.79
N THR A 306 -28.61 -13.33 6.35
CA THR A 306 -29.30 -12.05 6.10
C THR A 306 -29.58 -11.34 7.41
N ALA A 307 -29.37 -10.02 7.45
CA ALA A 307 -29.73 -9.17 8.57
C ALA A 307 -30.74 -8.11 8.17
N THR A 308 -31.59 -7.74 9.12
CA THR A 308 -32.33 -6.49 9.11
C THR A 308 -31.52 -5.46 9.89
N VAL A 309 -31.11 -4.39 9.21
CA VAL A 309 -30.30 -3.32 9.79
C VAL A 309 -31.02 -1.99 9.68
N GLU A 310 -30.65 -1.06 10.54
CA GLU A 310 -31.11 0.33 10.51
C GLU A 310 -29.95 1.25 10.16
N GLU A 311 -30.16 2.15 9.21
CA GLU A 311 -29.17 3.17 8.86
C GLU A 311 -28.95 4.14 10.02
N CYS A 312 -27.70 4.55 10.23
CA CYS A 312 -27.35 5.57 11.23
C CYS A 312 -26.75 6.80 10.55
N VAL A 313 -26.90 7.94 11.21
CA VAL A 313 -26.23 9.22 10.92
C VAL A 313 -25.50 9.76 12.15
N PRO A 314 -24.51 10.66 12.00
CA PRO A 314 -23.86 11.28 13.14
C PRO A 314 -24.85 12.12 13.95
N ARG A 315 -24.98 11.83 15.25
CA ARG A 315 -25.68 12.69 16.21
C ARG A 315 -24.86 13.94 16.54
N ASN A 316 -23.54 13.78 16.63
CA ASN A 316 -22.60 14.82 17.01
C ASN A 316 -21.22 14.59 16.38
N GLU A 317 -20.31 15.52 16.61
CA GLU A 317 -18.93 15.50 16.10
C GLU A 317 -18.03 14.44 16.77
N LEU A 318 -18.49 13.81 17.86
CA LEU A 318 -17.76 12.73 18.55
C LEU A 318 -18.00 11.36 17.92
N GLY A 319 -18.91 11.26 16.95
CA GLY A 319 -19.28 10.01 16.29
C GLY A 319 -20.33 9.21 17.04
N GLU A 320 -21.06 9.82 17.98
CA GLU A 320 -22.28 9.21 18.51
C GLU A 320 -23.31 9.01 17.39
N ILE A 321 -24.08 7.94 17.51
CA ILE A 321 -25.05 7.56 16.49
C ILE A 321 -26.43 8.15 16.76
N GLU A 322 -27.11 8.54 15.69
CA GLU A 322 -28.55 8.75 15.64
C GLU A 322 -29.15 7.79 14.60
N SER A 323 -30.19 7.07 15.01
CA SER A 323 -30.88 6.07 14.21
C SER A 323 -31.89 6.77 13.30
N THR A 324 -31.92 6.45 12.01
CA THR A 324 -32.77 7.16 11.04
C THR A 324 -34.21 6.63 10.96
N GLY A 325 -34.49 5.45 11.54
CA GLY A 325 -35.71 4.69 11.30
C GLY A 325 -35.75 3.96 9.96
N GLU A 326 -34.74 4.15 9.09
CA GLU A 326 -34.71 3.54 7.78
C GLU A 326 -34.12 2.13 7.84
N MET A 327 -35.00 1.14 7.72
CA MET A 327 -34.64 -0.28 7.73
C MET A 327 -34.16 -0.74 6.35
N ARG A 328 -33.17 -1.63 6.34
CA ARG A 328 -32.63 -2.28 5.14
C ARG A 328 -32.42 -3.77 5.38
N THR A 329 -32.56 -4.54 4.30
CA THR A 329 -32.14 -5.95 4.30
C THR A 329 -30.71 -6.03 3.76
N VAL A 330 -29.83 -6.68 4.50
CA VAL A 330 -28.43 -6.88 4.14
C VAL A 330 -28.15 -8.38 4.03
N ARG A 331 -27.50 -8.80 2.96
CA ARG A 331 -26.96 -10.15 2.81
C ARG A 331 -25.45 -10.14 3.03
N PHE A 332 -24.98 -11.06 3.85
CA PHE A 332 -23.56 -11.24 4.16
C PHE A 332 -23.01 -12.50 3.50
N ASP A 333 -21.80 -12.42 2.95
CA ASP A 333 -21.13 -13.52 2.26
C ASP A 333 -19.59 -13.49 2.42
N GLY A 334 -18.98 -14.68 2.45
CA GLY A 334 -17.54 -14.88 2.65
C GLY A 334 -16.99 -14.14 3.88
N ARG A 335 -15.87 -13.43 3.73
CA ARG A 335 -15.22 -12.69 4.82
C ARG A 335 -16.12 -11.67 5.51
N GLY A 336 -17.06 -11.06 4.78
CA GLY A 336 -18.03 -10.13 5.37
C GLY A 336 -18.95 -10.83 6.38
N LYS A 337 -19.39 -12.05 6.06
CA LYS A 337 -20.17 -12.92 6.96
C LYS A 337 -19.33 -13.36 8.16
N GLU A 338 -18.15 -13.93 7.91
CA GLU A 338 -17.26 -14.42 8.97
C GLU A 338 -16.92 -13.32 9.99
N SER A 339 -16.68 -12.10 9.50
CA SER A 339 -16.40 -10.95 10.37
C SER A 339 -17.61 -10.54 11.21
N LEU A 340 -18.82 -10.58 10.63
CA LEU A 340 -20.05 -10.31 11.38
C LEU A 340 -20.27 -11.36 12.47
N GLU A 341 -20.22 -12.64 12.12
CA GLU A 341 -20.46 -13.75 13.07
C GLU A 341 -19.44 -13.72 14.20
N ALA A 342 -18.16 -13.50 13.90
CA ALA A 342 -17.14 -13.35 14.94
C ALA A 342 -17.43 -12.20 15.92
N LEU A 343 -18.01 -11.08 15.45
CA LEU A 343 -18.42 -9.97 16.32
C LEU A 343 -19.62 -10.34 17.19
N LEU A 344 -20.61 -11.02 16.62
CA LEU A 344 -21.79 -11.48 17.36
C LEU A 344 -21.42 -12.53 18.42
N ASP A 345 -20.55 -13.48 18.07
CA ASP A 345 -20.02 -14.52 18.98
C ASP A 345 -19.19 -13.90 20.12
N ALA A 346 -18.48 -12.80 19.85
CA ALA A 346 -17.78 -12.01 20.86
C ALA A 346 -18.74 -11.15 21.73
N GLY A 347 -20.05 -11.19 21.47
CA GLY A 347 -21.06 -10.47 22.22
C GLY A 347 -21.19 -8.99 21.86
N HIS A 348 -20.68 -8.56 20.70
CA HIS A 348 -20.84 -7.17 20.25
C HIS A 348 -22.32 -6.84 19.98
N GLN A 349 -22.82 -5.77 20.59
CA GLN A 349 -24.22 -5.30 20.44
C GLN A 349 -24.31 -3.86 19.91
N GLY A 350 -23.17 -3.22 19.64
CA GLY A 350 -23.10 -1.82 19.23
C GLY A 350 -23.25 -1.60 17.72
N PRO A 351 -23.20 -0.34 17.27
CA PRO A 351 -23.18 -0.01 15.85
C PRO A 351 -22.00 -0.66 15.12
N LEU A 352 -22.21 -0.95 13.85
CA LEU A 352 -21.22 -1.55 12.95
C LEU A 352 -20.90 -0.61 11.80
N PHE A 353 -19.62 -0.53 11.47
CA PHE A 353 -19.14 0.01 10.21
C PHE A 353 -19.15 -1.08 9.14
N LEU A 354 -19.85 -0.81 8.04
CA LEU A 354 -19.83 -1.61 6.81
C LEU A 354 -19.02 -0.86 5.76
N GLY A 355 -17.84 -1.37 5.41
CA GLY A 355 -16.97 -0.79 4.39
C GLY A 355 -17.18 -1.42 3.03
N SER A 356 -17.38 -0.58 2.00
CA SER A 356 -17.50 -0.98 0.58
C SER A 356 -18.65 -1.96 0.30
N ALA A 357 -19.76 -1.85 1.03
CA ALA A 357 -20.96 -2.64 0.78
C ALA A 357 -21.60 -2.22 -0.56
N MET A 358 -22.16 -3.17 -1.29
CA MET A 358 -22.91 -2.87 -2.50
C MET A 358 -24.33 -2.42 -2.13
N MET A 359 -24.62 -1.13 -2.28
CA MET A 359 -25.85 -0.50 -1.75
C MET A 359 -26.84 -0.02 -2.82
N ASN A 360 -26.52 -0.14 -4.11
CA ASN A 360 -27.39 0.27 -5.22
C ASN A 360 -28.55 -0.72 -5.53
N ARG A 361 -28.93 -1.57 -4.58
CA ARG A 361 -29.96 -2.61 -4.72
C ARG A 361 -30.88 -2.61 -3.51
N ASP A 362 -32.07 -3.16 -3.68
CA ASP A 362 -33.05 -3.35 -2.58
C ASP A 362 -32.49 -4.17 -1.41
N ILE A 363 -31.57 -5.09 -1.71
CA ILE A 363 -30.81 -5.86 -0.72
C ILE A 363 -29.35 -5.45 -0.83
N TRP A 364 -28.83 -4.85 0.24
CA TRP A 364 -27.40 -4.54 0.33
C TRP A 364 -26.58 -5.82 0.39
N ARG A 365 -25.40 -5.82 -0.22
CA ARG A 365 -24.47 -6.96 -0.14
C ARG A 365 -23.18 -6.59 0.55
N VAL A 366 -22.84 -7.36 1.57
CA VAL A 366 -21.59 -7.29 2.32
C VAL A 366 -20.81 -8.57 2.03
N GLY A 367 -20.03 -8.51 0.96
CA GLY A 367 -19.33 -9.67 0.41
C GLY A 367 -17.89 -9.84 0.91
N PRO A 368 -17.13 -10.75 0.28
CA PRO A 368 -15.78 -11.11 0.70
C PRO A 368 -14.72 -10.00 0.52
N TRP A 369 -15.10 -8.83 0.00
CA TRP A 369 -14.24 -7.64 -0.15
C TRP A 369 -14.53 -6.55 0.90
N CYS A 370 -15.62 -6.67 1.63
CA CYS A 370 -16.11 -5.67 2.57
C CYS A 370 -15.36 -5.74 3.90
N ASP A 371 -15.26 -4.60 4.58
CA ASP A 371 -14.90 -4.56 6.00
C ASP A 371 -16.20 -4.59 6.83
N VAL A 372 -16.24 -5.40 7.88
CA VAL A 372 -17.27 -5.34 8.93
C VAL A 372 -16.56 -5.17 10.25
N LEU A 373 -16.75 -4.02 10.88
CA LEU A 373 -16.01 -3.62 12.08
C LEU A 373 -16.96 -2.99 13.10
N PRO A 374 -16.65 -3.04 14.40
CA PRO A 374 -17.28 -2.16 15.38
C PRO A 374 -17.11 -0.70 14.96
N TRP A 375 -18.19 0.08 14.99
CA TRP A 375 -18.07 1.53 14.95
C TRP A 375 -17.56 2.01 16.31
N ALA A 376 -16.32 2.49 16.34
CA ALA A 376 -15.60 2.84 17.56
C ALA A 376 -14.81 4.16 17.36
N PRO A 377 -15.49 5.29 17.12
CA PRO A 377 -14.84 6.56 16.86
C PRO A 377 -13.94 6.97 18.03
N ILE A 378 -12.74 7.45 17.70
CA ILE A 378 -11.83 8.06 18.69
C ILE A 378 -12.09 9.58 18.62
N PRO A 379 -12.43 10.25 19.73
CA PRO A 379 -12.67 11.69 19.75
C PRO A 379 -11.36 12.50 19.66
N ASP A 380 -11.48 13.82 19.49
CA ASP A 380 -10.32 14.72 19.43
C ASP A 380 -9.59 14.90 20.77
N SER A 381 -10.21 14.48 21.87
CA SER A 381 -9.53 14.35 23.16
C SER A 381 -8.60 13.13 23.24
N GLY A 382 -8.54 12.28 22.20
CA GLY A 382 -7.76 11.05 22.18
C GLY A 382 -8.53 9.82 22.66
N ARG A 383 -7.81 8.73 22.95
CA ARG A 383 -8.40 7.54 23.55
C ARG A 383 -8.65 7.77 25.05
N PRO A 384 -9.75 7.26 25.62
CA PRO A 384 -9.96 7.28 27.05
C PRO A 384 -8.91 6.47 27.82
#